data_AF-A0A377TNB3-F1
#
_entry.id   AF-A0A377TNB3-F1
#
_cell.length_a   1.000
_cell.length_b   1.000
_cell.length_c   1.000
_cell.angle_alpha   90.00
_cell.angle_beta   90.00
_cell.angle_gamma   90.00
#
_symmetry.space_group_name_H-M   'P 1'
#
loop_
_entity.id
_entity.type
_entity.pdbx_description
1 polymer ?
#
loop_
_entity_poly.entity_id
_entity_poly.type
_entity_poly.pdbx_seq_one_letter_code
_entity_poly.pdbx_strand_id
1 'polypeptide(L)' 'MARLTQWREAHPQYDGEVTFYTDSINDLPLCLHADRVRLVNPCPQLQAAGAGYGWPVLSWRLE' A
#
# COMPACT_ATOMS: atom_id res chain seq x y z
N MET A 1 -5.10 -11.38 -2.75
CA MET A 1 -3.86 -11.84 -2.11
C MET A 1 -2.97 -12.67 -3.04
N ALA A 2 -3.50 -13.66 -3.77
CA ALA A 2 -2.67 -14.56 -4.59
C ALA A 2 -1.87 -13.90 -5.74
N ARG A 3 -2.38 -12.83 -6.37
CA ARG A 3 -1.79 -12.29 -7.61
C ARG A 3 -0.41 -11.64 -7.42
N LEU A 4 -0.18 -10.91 -6.33
CA LEU A 4 1.09 -10.21 -6.10
C LEU A 4 2.22 -11.20 -5.75
N THR A 5 1.92 -12.15 -4.86
CA THR A 5 2.87 -13.22 -4.50
C THR A 5 3.24 -14.05 -5.73
N GLN A 6 2.24 -14.46 -6.51
CA GLN A 6 2.44 -15.24 -7.73
C GLN A 6 3.22 -14.47 -8.80
N TRP A 7 3.03 -13.14 -8.88
CA TRP A 7 3.83 -12.28 -9.75
C TRP A 7 5.29 -12.18 -9.28
N ARG A 8 5.55 -12.05 -7.98
CA ARG A 8 6.91 -12.04 -7.41
C ARG A 8 7.64 -13.37 -7.63
N GLU A 9 6.95 -14.48 -7.40
CA GLU A 9 7.50 -15.83 -7.68
C GLU A 9 7.84 -16.01 -9.17
N ALA A 10 7.04 -15.42 -10.07
CA ALA A 10 7.29 -15.45 -11.50
C ALA A 10 8.42 -14.49 -11.96
N HIS A 11 8.82 -13.51 -11.14
CA HIS A 11 9.84 -12.52 -11.46
C HIS A 11 10.93 -12.45 -10.37
N PRO A 12 11.68 -13.53 -10.13
CA PRO A 12 12.65 -13.61 -9.03
C PRO A 12 13.85 -12.66 -9.19
N GLN A 13 14.08 -12.14 -10.39
CA GLN A 13 15.08 -11.11 -10.68
C GLN A 13 14.61 -9.67 -10.36
N TYR A 14 13.37 -9.46 -9.94
CA TYR A 14 12.89 -8.15 -9.53
C TYR A 14 13.27 -7.90 -8.07
N ASP A 15 14.36 -7.16 -7.86
CA ASP A 15 14.83 -6.67 -6.55
C ASP A 15 14.27 -5.27 -6.21
N GLY A 16 13.36 -4.77 -7.03
CA GLY A 16 12.79 -3.44 -6.91
C GLY A 16 11.87 -3.32 -5.69
N GLU A 17 12.01 -2.21 -4.98
CA GLU A 17 11.14 -1.83 -3.88
C GLU A 17 9.71 -1.58 -4.38
N VAL A 18 8.72 -2.25 -3.78
CA VAL A 18 7.30 -2.07 -4.09
C VAL A 18 6.76 -0.95 -3.20
N THR A 19 6.53 0.21 -3.79
CA THR A 19 5.75 1.28 -3.14
C THR A 19 4.28 1.19 -3.54
N PHE A 20 3.41 1.10 -2.54
CA PHE A 20 1.97 0.98 -2.71
C PHE A 20 1.25 2.25 -2.26
N TYR A 21 0.33 2.73 -3.09
CA TYR A 21 -0.49 3.92 -2.84
C TYR A 21 -1.96 3.49 -2.77
N THR A 22 -2.66 3.84 -1.69
CA THR A 22 -4.08 3.49 -1.53
C THR A 22 -4.83 4.55 -0.73
N ASP A 23 -6.11 4.73 -1.07
CA ASP A 23 -7.09 5.56 -0.37
C ASP A 23 -8.14 4.72 0.40
N SER A 24 -8.14 3.40 0.20
CA SER A 24 -9.21 2.50 0.63
C SER A 24 -8.76 1.43 1.62
N ILE A 25 -9.55 1.25 2.68
CA ILE A 25 -9.32 0.20 3.69
C ILE A 25 -9.31 -1.22 3.09
N ASN A 26 -9.96 -1.41 1.95
CA ASN A 26 -10.03 -2.71 1.27
C ASN A 26 -8.64 -3.21 0.84
N ASP A 27 -7.68 -2.31 0.62
CA ASP A 27 -6.33 -2.65 0.21
C ASP A 27 -5.38 -2.87 1.40
N LEU A 28 -5.86 -2.74 2.64
CA LEU A 28 -5.03 -2.95 3.84
C LEU A 28 -4.27 -4.29 3.80
N PRO A 29 -4.87 -5.42 3.39
CA PRO A 29 -4.11 -6.67 3.31
C PRO A 29 -3.01 -6.63 2.23
N LEU A 30 -3.16 -5.84 1.15
CA LEU A 30 -2.10 -5.67 0.15
C LEU A 30 -0.97 -4.78 0.67
N CYS A 31 -1.30 -3.76 1.48
CA CYS A 31 -0.32 -2.86 2.09
C CYS A 31 0.70 -3.62 2.93
N LEU A 32 0.28 -4.69 3.62
CA LEU A 32 1.16 -5.54 4.43
C LEU A 32 2.18 -6.36 3.61
N HIS A 33 2.04 -6.39 2.29
CA HIS A 33 2.93 -7.10 1.38
C HIS A 33 3.82 -6.18 0.55
N ALA A 34 3.70 -4.86 0.72
CA ALA A 34 4.51 -3.85 0.05
C ALA A 34 5.67 -3.40 0.96
N ASP A 35 6.79 -3.00 0.34
CA ASP A 35 7.95 -2.50 1.07
C ASP A 35 7.71 -1.09 1.64
N ARG A 36 6.99 -0.26 0.88
CA ARG A 36 6.55 1.07 1.32
C ARG A 36 5.08 1.27 1.04
N VAL A 37 4.38 1.86 1.99
CA VAL A 37 2.95 2.18 1.86
C VAL A 37 2.75 3.68 2.03
N ARG A 38 1.91 4.27 1.17
CA ARG A 38 1.57 5.69 1.16
C ARG A 38 0.05 5.80 1.11
N LEU A 39 -0.55 6.40 2.14
CA LEU A 39 -1.98 6.58 2.21
C LEU A 39 -2.37 7.84 1.46
N VAL A 40 -3.11 7.75 0.36
CA VAL A 40 -3.51 8.90 -0.44
C VAL A 40 -4.95 9.22 -0.12
N ASN A 41 -5.25 10.40 0.43
CA ASN A 41 -6.63 10.79 0.81
C ASN A 41 -7.41 9.66 1.55
N PRO A 42 -6.82 8.99 2.56
CA PRO A 42 -7.38 7.76 3.10
C PRO A 42 -8.73 7.98 3.78
N CYS A 43 -9.58 6.95 3.73
CA CYS A 43 -10.76 6.93 4.59
C CYS A 43 -10.37 6.85 6.09
N PRO A 44 -11.24 7.27 7.02
CA PRO A 44 -10.90 7.29 8.46
C PRO A 44 -10.44 5.95 9.01
N GLN A 45 -10.99 4.85 8.52
CA GLN A 45 -10.61 3.50 8.94
C GLN A 45 -9.18 3.15 8.51
N LEU A 46 -8.82 3.46 7.26
CA LEU A 46 -7.47 3.23 6.73
C LEU A 46 -6.45 4.15 7.42
N GLN A 47 -6.81 5.39 7.69
CA GLN A 47 -5.97 6.33 8.43
C GLN A 47 -5.68 5.81 9.85
N ALA A 48 -6.69 5.32 10.56
CA ALA A 48 -6.52 4.74 11.89
C ALA A 48 -5.63 3.48 11.85
N ALA A 49 -5.85 2.59 10.88
CA ALA A 49 -5.01 1.41 10.69
C ALA A 49 -3.56 1.78 10.36
N GLY A 50 -3.35 2.68 9.40
CA GLY A 50 -2.01 3.11 8.97
C GLY A 50 -1.23 3.89 10.02
N ALA A 51 -1.91 4.58 10.95
CA ALA A 51 -1.26 5.23 12.08
C ALA A 51 -0.50 4.21 12.96
N GLY A 52 -1.03 2.99 13.13
CA GLY A 52 -0.35 1.92 13.86
C GLY A 52 0.93 1.42 13.17
N TYR A 53 1.02 1.56 11.84
CA TYR A 53 2.20 1.20 11.05
C TYR A 53 3.13 2.39 10.77
N GLY A 54 2.77 3.61 11.19
CA GLY A 54 3.51 4.82 10.88
C GLY A 54 3.52 5.20 9.40
N TRP A 55 2.51 4.79 8.63
CA TRP A 55 2.48 5.05 7.19
C TRP A 55 2.20 6.53 6.88
N PRO A 56 2.95 7.14 5.95
CA PRO A 56 2.73 8.53 5.55
C PRO A 56 1.37 8.72 4.88
N VAL A 57 0.69 9.81 5.23
CA VAL A 57 -0.55 10.27 4.59
C VAL A 57 -0.24 11.41 3.63
N LEU A 58 -0.71 11.27 2.39
CA LEU A 58 -0.62 12.24 1.31
C LEU A 58 -2.02 12.78 1.03
N SER A 59 -2.14 14.10 0.87
CA SER A 59 -3.39 14.75 0.47
C SER A 59 -3.25 15.30 -0.94
N TRP A 60 -3.91 14.66 -1.90
CA TRP A 60 -3.88 15.07 -3.31
C TRP A 60 -5.20 15.71 -3.70
N ARG A 61 -5.14 16.80 -4.45
CA ARG A 61 -6.31 17.50 -5.02
C ARG A 61 -5.94 17.96 -6.42
N LEU A 62 -6.90 17.90 -7.34
CA LEU A 62 -6.76 18.53 -8.65
C LEU A 62 -7.07 20.02 -8.48
N GLU A 63 -6.21 20.87 -9.05
CA GLU A 63 -6.41 22.32 -9.15
C GLU A 63 -7.36 22.68 -10.29
#